data_AF-A0A4R0FH42-F1
#
_entry.id   AF-A0A4R0FH42-F1
#
_cell.length_a   1.000
_cell.length_b   1.000
_cell.length_c   1.000
_cell.angle_alpha   90.00
_cell.angle_beta   90.00
_cell.angle_gamma   90.00
#
_symmetry.space_group_name_H-M   'P 1'
#
loop_
_entity.id
_entity.type
_entity.pdbx_description
1 polymer ?
#
loop_
_entity_poly.entity_id
_entity_poly.type
_entity_poly.pdbx_seq_one_letter_code
_entity_poly.pdbx_strand_id
1 'polypeptide(L)'
;MELQGICHKMHAGLKDPIVTDHQTCKANVEYKFVLDRAEIDLPFTLGQEVEIEWTGNIYCVSCGNKTPKSYAQGHCFKCFKTQASCDMCIMKPETCHYHLGTCRQDSFAQEVCFQPHIIYLANSSALKVGITRQGQMPTRWLDQGATQALPIMKVGSRRLSGKLEIMFGTQVADKTDWRKLLKGEAEPLNLIEVRERLIEEFAPKIQTIRDEFSQNLEFNETVEIMESELPREFVYPVNEYPEKIKSHNLDKTPIIRGKLFGIKGQYLILDTGVINIRKYSGYELKLRAE
;
A
#
# COMPACT_ATOMS: atom_id res chain seq x y z
N MET A 1 -18.42 2.66 -22.46
CA MET A 1 -18.71 3.54 -21.29
C MET A 1 -17.54 4.49 -21.07
N GLU A 2 -17.76 5.76 -20.70
CA GLU A 2 -16.68 6.74 -20.44
C GLU A 2 -16.80 7.30 -19.02
N LEU A 3 -15.68 7.32 -18.27
CA LEU A 3 -15.55 8.01 -16.98
C LEU A 3 -14.40 9.03 -17.08
N GLN A 4 -14.54 10.19 -16.47
CA GLN A 4 -13.48 11.19 -16.37
C GLN A 4 -13.38 11.71 -14.93
N GLY A 5 -12.17 11.94 -14.44
CA GLY A 5 -11.95 12.62 -13.16
C GLY A 5 -10.50 12.63 -12.71
N ILE A 6 -10.23 13.31 -11.60
CA ILE A 6 -8.90 13.36 -10.97
C ILE A 6 -8.63 12.03 -10.29
N CYS A 7 -7.67 11.27 -10.83
CA CYS A 7 -7.26 9.99 -10.30
C CYS A 7 -6.59 10.14 -8.92
N HIS A 8 -7.02 9.35 -7.95
CA HIS A 8 -6.34 9.21 -6.66
C HIS A 8 -5.57 7.89 -6.58
N LYS A 9 -6.28 6.78 -6.72
CA LYS A 9 -5.74 5.41 -6.75
C LYS A 9 -6.86 4.44 -7.15
N MET A 10 -6.57 3.16 -7.21
CA MET A 10 -7.62 2.15 -7.09
C MET A 10 -7.87 1.87 -5.60
N HIS A 11 -9.13 1.69 -5.21
CA HIS A 11 -9.48 1.10 -3.93
C HIS A 11 -9.54 -0.41 -4.10
N ALA A 12 -8.81 -1.16 -3.28
CA ALA A 12 -8.88 -2.62 -3.23
C ALA A 12 -9.63 -3.05 -1.95
N GLY A 13 -10.70 -3.81 -2.14
CA GLY A 13 -11.56 -4.36 -1.08
C GLY A 13 -11.61 -5.89 -1.13
N LEU A 14 -12.37 -6.48 -0.22
CA LEU A 14 -12.63 -7.92 -0.20
C LEU A 14 -14.10 -8.17 -0.52
N LYS A 15 -14.36 -9.08 -1.45
CA LYS A 15 -15.68 -9.68 -1.64
C LYS A 15 -15.91 -10.69 -0.52
N ASP A 16 -17.17 -10.84 -0.08
CA ASP A 16 -17.61 -11.67 1.07
C ASP A 16 -16.69 -12.88 1.35
N PRO A 17 -16.24 -13.10 2.60
CA PRO A 17 -15.26 -14.13 2.91
C PRO A 17 -15.80 -15.52 2.53
N ILE A 18 -15.14 -16.20 1.58
CA ILE A 18 -15.44 -17.59 1.26
C ILE A 18 -14.69 -18.46 2.27
N VAL A 19 -15.50 -19.09 3.13
CA VAL A 19 -15.25 -20.17 4.10
C VAL A 19 -13.80 -20.65 4.25
N THR A 20 -13.37 -20.55 5.51
CA THR A 20 -12.19 -21.08 6.19
C THR A 20 -11.96 -22.58 5.97
N ASP A 21 -10.72 -22.92 5.60
CA ASP A 21 -10.08 -24.08 6.21
C ASP A 21 -9.50 -23.61 7.57
N HIS A 22 -9.48 -24.46 8.59
CA HIS A 22 -9.50 -24.12 10.02
C HIS A 22 -8.36 -23.23 10.57
N GLN A 23 -7.45 -22.73 9.74
CA GLN A 23 -6.31 -21.88 10.11
C GLN A 23 -6.04 -20.69 9.16
N THR A 24 -6.79 -20.55 8.06
CA THR A 24 -6.51 -19.52 7.03
C THR A 24 -7.79 -18.89 6.46
N CYS A 25 -7.84 -17.56 6.41
CA CYS A 25 -8.96 -16.81 5.83
C CYS A 25 -8.65 -16.42 4.39
N LYS A 26 -9.30 -17.06 3.40
CA LYS A 26 -9.12 -16.75 1.97
C LYS A 26 -10.25 -15.84 1.46
N ALA A 27 -9.90 -14.79 0.73
CA ALA A 27 -10.87 -13.83 0.19
C ALA A 27 -10.53 -13.38 -1.23
N ASN A 28 -11.56 -13.14 -2.04
CA ASN A 28 -11.40 -12.56 -3.38
C ASN A 28 -11.28 -11.04 -3.27
N VAL A 29 -10.33 -10.46 -4.02
CA VAL A 29 -10.11 -9.02 -4.05
C VAL A 29 -10.99 -8.40 -5.11
N GLU A 30 -11.66 -7.31 -4.74
CA GLU A 30 -12.40 -6.47 -5.66
C GLU A 30 -11.78 -5.08 -5.73
N TYR A 31 -12.11 -4.36 -6.79
CA TYR A 31 -11.48 -3.09 -7.12
C TYR A 31 -12.51 -2.05 -7.51
N LYS A 32 -12.23 -0.81 -7.12
CA LYS A 32 -12.92 0.41 -7.56
C LYS A 32 -11.90 1.46 -7.95
N PHE A 33 -12.25 2.37 -8.84
CA PHE A 33 -11.47 3.58 -9.03
C PHE A 33 -11.84 4.62 -7.98
N VAL A 34 -10.86 5.41 -7.54
CA VAL A 34 -11.10 6.63 -6.79
C VAL A 34 -10.83 7.81 -7.71
N LEU A 35 -11.88 8.38 -8.29
CA LEU A 35 -11.85 9.59 -9.13
C LEU A 35 -12.58 10.72 -8.41
N ASP A 36 -12.01 11.92 -8.41
CA ASP A 36 -12.59 13.10 -7.75
C ASP A 36 -13.02 12.83 -6.29
N ARG A 37 -12.25 11.97 -5.59
CA ARG A 37 -12.50 11.51 -4.22
C ARG A 37 -13.76 10.66 -4.03
N ALA A 38 -14.42 10.24 -5.11
CA ALA A 38 -15.52 9.29 -5.09
C ALA A 38 -15.04 7.89 -5.50
N GLU A 39 -15.54 6.86 -4.83
CA GLU A 39 -15.35 5.48 -5.26
C GLU A 39 -16.34 5.16 -6.37
N ILE A 40 -15.81 4.70 -7.50
CA ILE A 40 -16.58 4.36 -8.69
C ILE A 40 -16.26 2.91 -9.03
N ASP A 41 -17.30 2.10 -9.23
CA ASP A 41 -17.13 0.72 -9.64
C ASP A 41 -16.31 0.64 -10.94
N LEU A 42 -15.56 -0.45 -11.09
CA LEU A 42 -14.71 -0.60 -12.27
C LEU A 42 -15.58 -0.57 -13.54
N PRO A 43 -15.27 0.32 -14.50
CA PRO A 43 -15.94 0.32 -15.79
C PRO A 43 -15.51 -0.87 -16.67
N PHE A 44 -14.64 -1.75 -16.18
CA PHE A 44 -13.93 -2.76 -16.94
C PHE A 44 -14.28 -4.15 -16.45
N THR A 45 -14.48 -5.06 -17.40
CA THR A 45 -14.47 -6.50 -17.18
C THR A 45 -13.15 -7.08 -17.68
N LEU A 46 -12.65 -8.13 -17.03
CA LEU A 46 -11.49 -8.85 -17.55
C LEU A 46 -11.78 -9.36 -18.97
N GLY A 47 -10.79 -9.23 -19.84
CA GLY A 47 -10.87 -9.57 -21.25
C GLY A 47 -11.44 -8.46 -22.15
N GLN A 48 -11.91 -7.33 -21.62
CA GLN A 48 -12.33 -6.19 -22.44
C GLN A 48 -11.14 -5.33 -22.88
N GLU A 49 -11.29 -4.63 -24.00
CA GLU A 49 -10.38 -3.58 -24.40
C GLU A 49 -10.66 -2.31 -23.57
N VAL A 50 -9.61 -1.76 -22.98
CA VAL A 50 -9.68 -0.58 -22.13
C VAL A 50 -8.75 0.50 -22.65
N GLU A 51 -9.19 1.74 -22.49
CA GLU A 51 -8.39 2.92 -22.79
C GLU A 51 -8.23 3.78 -21.54
N ILE A 52 -7.01 4.26 -21.33
CA ILE A 52 -6.65 5.23 -20.29
C ILE A 52 -5.99 6.41 -20.98
N GLU A 53 -6.63 7.56 -20.95
CA GLU A 53 -6.15 8.80 -21.54
C GLU A 53 -5.85 9.82 -20.43
N TRP A 54 -4.65 10.39 -20.43
CA TRP A 54 -4.33 11.57 -19.64
C TRP A 54 -4.70 12.83 -20.42
N THR A 55 -5.54 13.70 -19.84
CA THR A 55 -6.04 14.92 -20.49
C THR A 55 -5.00 16.05 -20.61
N GLY A 56 -3.81 15.86 -20.03
CA GLY A 56 -2.78 16.89 -19.88
C GLY A 56 -2.93 17.72 -18.60
N ASN A 57 -4.01 17.54 -17.83
CA ASN A 57 -4.20 18.24 -16.56
C ASN A 57 -3.69 17.43 -15.37
N ILE A 58 -3.10 18.11 -14.39
CA ILE A 58 -2.71 17.55 -13.09
C ILE A 58 -3.16 18.53 -12.00
N TYR A 59 -3.76 18.01 -10.95
CA TYR A 59 -4.28 18.74 -9.80
C TYR A 59 -3.67 18.19 -8.51
N CYS A 60 -3.40 19.10 -7.58
CA CYS A 60 -2.86 18.72 -6.29
C CYS A 60 -3.92 17.99 -5.45
N VAL A 61 -3.65 16.76 -5.02
CA VAL A 61 -4.55 15.97 -4.18
C VAL A 61 -4.75 16.58 -2.77
N SER A 62 -3.85 17.47 -2.35
CA SER A 62 -3.94 18.19 -1.08
C SER A 62 -4.75 19.49 -1.22
N CYS A 63 -4.32 20.43 -2.07
CA CYS A 63 -4.94 21.76 -2.15
C CYS A 63 -5.88 21.98 -3.35
N GLY A 64 -6.01 21.02 -4.27
CA GLY A 64 -6.86 21.12 -5.47
C GLY A 64 -6.31 21.96 -6.62
N ASN A 65 -5.25 22.75 -6.40
CA ASN A 65 -4.70 23.62 -7.45
C ASN A 65 -4.11 22.82 -8.62
N LYS A 66 -4.33 23.34 -9.83
CA LYS A 66 -3.66 22.86 -11.05
C LYS A 66 -2.15 23.03 -10.93
N THR A 67 -1.38 22.04 -11.37
CA THR A 67 0.08 22.01 -11.31
C THR A 67 0.64 21.41 -12.59
N PRO A 68 1.80 21.87 -13.11
CA PRO A 68 2.41 21.29 -14.30
C PRO A 68 3.03 19.91 -14.05
N LYS A 69 3.26 19.55 -12.79
CA LYS A 69 3.90 18.29 -12.39
C LYS A 69 3.36 17.80 -11.05
N SER A 70 3.31 16.48 -10.89
CA SER A 70 3.00 15.79 -9.64
C SER A 70 4.27 15.46 -8.85
N TYR A 71 4.26 15.74 -7.55
CA TYR A 71 5.31 15.43 -6.58
C TYR A 71 4.74 14.53 -5.49
N ALA A 72 5.54 13.64 -4.89
CA ALA A 72 5.12 12.80 -3.75
C ALA A 72 3.70 12.21 -3.88
N GLN A 73 3.41 11.55 -5.01
CA GLN A 73 2.11 10.91 -5.29
C GLN A 73 0.91 11.89 -5.27
N GLY A 74 0.99 12.99 -6.04
CA GLY A 74 -0.17 13.87 -6.29
C GLY A 74 -0.09 15.29 -5.73
N HIS A 75 1.03 15.71 -5.16
CA HIS A 75 1.20 17.05 -4.59
C HIS A 75 1.74 18.05 -5.62
N CYS A 76 1.34 19.32 -5.52
CA CYS A 76 2.05 20.42 -6.17
C CYS A 76 3.35 20.75 -5.42
N PHE A 77 4.25 21.52 -6.03
CA PHE A 77 5.54 21.86 -5.43
C PHE A 77 5.42 22.58 -4.07
N LYS A 78 4.43 23.48 -3.92
CA LYS A 78 4.18 24.18 -2.65
C LYS A 78 3.81 23.18 -1.55
N CYS A 79 2.81 22.34 -1.78
CA CYS A 79 2.38 21.35 -0.80
C CYS A 79 3.46 20.32 -0.50
N PHE A 80 4.24 19.90 -1.50
CA PHE A 80 5.39 19.01 -1.28
C PHE A 80 6.39 19.57 -0.26
N LYS A 81 6.63 20.89 -0.29
CA LYS A 81 7.54 21.57 0.64
C LYS A 81 6.93 21.88 2.01
N THR A 82 5.61 22.02 2.11
CA THR A 82 4.96 22.54 3.32
C THR A 82 4.11 21.53 4.08
N GLN A 83 3.62 20.46 3.45
CA GLN A 83 2.78 19.46 4.11
C GLN A 83 3.63 18.40 4.82
N ALA A 84 3.22 18.01 6.04
CA ALA A 84 3.81 16.93 6.80
C ALA A 84 3.58 15.56 6.13
N SER A 85 2.51 15.41 5.34
CA SER A 85 2.26 14.23 4.49
C SER A 85 3.35 13.97 3.44
N CYS A 86 4.21 14.96 3.17
CA CYS A 86 5.32 14.89 2.25
C CYS A 86 6.68 14.79 2.95
N ASP A 87 6.71 14.71 4.28
CA ASP A 87 7.95 14.59 5.03
C ASP A 87 8.64 13.25 4.78
N MET A 88 9.97 13.24 4.92
CA MET A 88 10.76 12.03 4.76
C MET A 88 10.34 10.92 5.74
N CYS A 89 9.86 11.29 6.94
CA CYS A 89 9.37 10.33 7.92
C CYS A 89 8.09 9.59 7.50
N ILE A 90 7.40 10.04 6.44
CA ILE A 90 6.30 9.28 5.85
C ILE A 90 6.83 8.07 5.08
N MET A 91 7.98 8.22 4.42
CA MET A 91 8.67 7.13 3.71
C MET A 91 9.58 6.30 4.63
N LYS A 92 10.11 6.93 5.68
CA LYS A 92 11.02 6.35 6.67
C LYS A 92 10.50 6.58 8.09
N PRO A 93 9.50 5.80 8.53
CA PRO A 93 8.80 6.01 9.79
C PRO A 93 9.67 6.14 11.04
N GLU A 94 10.80 5.43 11.10
CA GLU A 94 11.80 5.50 12.15
C GLU A 94 12.41 6.91 12.32
N THR A 95 12.42 7.72 11.25
CA THR A 95 12.97 9.08 11.22
C THR A 95 11.94 10.16 11.60
N CYS A 96 10.82 9.77 12.21
CA CYS A 96 9.84 10.73 12.72
C CYS A 96 10.50 11.76 13.64
N HIS A 97 10.38 13.02 13.26
CA HIS A 97 11.04 14.16 13.88
C HIS A 97 10.10 14.98 14.78
N TYR A 98 8.90 14.47 15.08
CA TYR A 98 7.94 15.16 15.96
C TYR A 98 8.52 15.50 17.33
N HIS A 99 9.20 14.54 17.96
CA HIS A 99 9.88 14.71 19.25
C HIS A 99 11.00 15.78 19.24
N LEU A 100 11.41 16.26 18.06
CA LEU A 100 12.38 17.35 17.91
C LEU A 100 11.70 18.73 17.77
N GLY A 101 10.37 18.78 17.79
CA GLY A 101 9.61 20.02 17.59
C GLY A 101 9.65 20.57 16.16
N THR A 102 10.11 19.78 15.19
CA THR A 102 10.28 20.22 13.79
C THR A 102 9.18 19.74 12.85
N CYS A 103 8.12 19.13 13.37
CA CYS A 103 6.98 18.69 12.55
C CYS A 103 6.33 19.89 11.87
N ARG A 104 6.01 19.76 10.58
CA ARG A 104 5.37 20.86 9.84
C ARG A 104 3.93 21.12 10.27
N GLN A 105 3.26 20.10 10.80
CA GLN A 105 1.83 20.14 11.15
C GLN A 105 1.55 19.23 12.36
N ASP A 106 1.28 19.81 13.52
CA ASP A 106 1.05 19.05 14.75
C ASP A 106 -0.22 18.19 14.69
N SER A 107 -1.31 18.73 14.12
CA SER A 107 -2.56 17.97 13.94
C SER A 107 -2.34 16.70 13.10
N PHE A 108 -1.50 16.79 12.08
CA PHE A 108 -1.13 15.64 11.26
C PHE A 108 -0.40 14.57 12.09
N ALA A 109 0.48 14.97 13.00
CA ALA A 109 1.18 14.00 13.85
C ALA A 109 0.19 13.26 14.77
N GLN A 110 -0.79 13.94 15.33
CA GLN A 110 -1.83 13.29 16.16
C GLN A 110 -2.69 12.32 15.34
N GLU A 111 -3.14 12.72 14.16
CA GLU A 111 -4.02 11.91 13.30
C GLU A 111 -3.31 10.77 12.56
N VAL A 112 -1.98 10.86 12.39
CA VAL A 112 -1.22 9.93 11.54
C VAL A 112 -0.06 9.26 12.27
N CYS A 113 0.71 10.00 13.05
CA CYS A 113 1.91 9.46 13.70
C CYS A 113 1.57 8.75 15.01
N PHE A 114 0.66 9.29 15.84
CA PHE A 114 0.32 8.76 17.16
C PHE A 114 -1.03 8.03 17.16
N GLN A 115 -1.23 7.18 16.15
CA GLN A 115 -2.35 6.27 16.04
C GLN A 115 -1.87 4.83 16.19
N PRO A 116 -2.75 3.85 16.50
CA PRO A 116 -2.39 2.45 16.45
C PRO A 116 -1.87 2.01 15.07
N HIS A 117 -0.66 1.46 15.06
CA HIS A 117 -0.02 0.88 13.90
C HIS A 117 0.13 -0.63 14.06
N ILE A 118 0.07 -1.34 12.94
CA ILE A 118 0.24 -2.77 12.84
C ILE A 118 1.54 -3.03 12.09
N ILE A 119 2.41 -3.83 12.69
CA ILE A 119 3.52 -4.49 12.00
C ILE A 119 2.99 -5.85 11.52
N TYR A 120 3.24 -6.16 10.26
CA TYR A 120 2.73 -7.37 9.62
C TYR A 120 3.79 -8.03 8.74
N LEU A 121 3.66 -9.33 8.56
CA LEU A 121 4.31 -10.10 7.50
C LEU A 121 3.41 -10.09 6.27
N ALA A 122 4.00 -9.96 5.09
CA ALA A 122 3.29 -10.12 3.83
C ALA A 122 4.12 -10.91 2.83
N ASN A 123 3.45 -11.76 2.07
CA ASN A 123 4.00 -12.45 0.93
C ASN A 123 3.36 -11.88 -0.33
N SER A 124 4.11 -11.14 -1.14
CA SER A 124 3.63 -10.55 -2.41
C SER A 124 4.30 -11.23 -3.62
N SER A 125 5.63 -11.31 -3.55
CA SER A 125 6.51 -12.09 -4.44
C SER A 125 7.67 -12.73 -3.66
N ALA A 126 7.79 -12.35 -2.39
CA ALA A 126 8.76 -12.73 -1.39
C ALA A 126 8.20 -12.24 -0.05
N LEU A 127 8.69 -12.82 1.04
CA LEU A 127 8.40 -12.37 2.39
C LEU A 127 8.91 -10.94 2.60
N LYS A 128 8.09 -10.09 3.19
CA LYS A 128 8.46 -8.76 3.69
C LYS A 128 7.81 -8.49 5.03
N VAL A 129 8.43 -7.58 5.78
CA VAL A 129 7.83 -6.94 6.95
C VAL A 129 7.33 -5.58 6.49
N GLY A 130 6.13 -5.21 6.89
CA GLY A 130 5.57 -3.90 6.56
C GLY A 130 4.80 -3.31 7.73
N ILE A 131 4.54 -2.01 7.64
CA ILE A 131 3.72 -1.29 8.62
C ILE A 131 2.52 -0.61 7.99
N THR A 132 1.44 -0.54 8.76
CA THR A 132 0.20 0.14 8.38
C THR A 132 -0.50 0.72 9.60
N ARG A 133 -1.36 1.72 9.40
CA ARG A 133 -2.33 2.08 10.45
C ARG A 133 -3.35 0.97 10.58
N GLN A 134 -3.84 0.72 11.80
CA GLN A 134 -4.84 -0.33 12.07
C GLN A 134 -6.08 -0.17 11.17
N GLY A 135 -6.60 1.05 11.01
CA GLY A 135 -7.75 1.34 10.13
C GLY A 135 -7.49 1.24 8.62
N GLN A 136 -6.30 0.82 8.18
CA GLN A 136 -5.97 0.60 6.76
C GLN A 136 -5.78 -0.90 6.44
N MET A 137 -6.05 -1.78 7.41
CA MET A 137 -6.07 -3.21 7.20
C MET A 137 -7.48 -3.64 6.73
N PRO A 138 -7.63 -4.46 5.67
CA PRO A 138 -6.59 -5.10 4.87
C PRO A 138 -6.14 -4.28 3.65
N THR A 139 -6.74 -3.12 3.37
CA THR A 139 -6.51 -2.30 2.16
C THR A 139 -5.02 -2.07 1.84
N ARG A 140 -4.17 -1.84 2.86
CA ARG A 140 -2.73 -1.62 2.66
C ARG A 140 -2.00 -2.84 2.09
N TRP A 141 -2.42 -4.05 2.44
CA TRP A 141 -1.85 -5.29 1.92
C TRP A 141 -2.30 -5.51 0.48
N LEU A 142 -3.57 -5.23 0.21
CA LEU A 142 -4.17 -5.31 -1.11
C LEU A 142 -3.54 -4.31 -2.08
N ASP A 143 -3.33 -3.06 -1.64
CA ASP A 143 -2.62 -2.02 -2.41
C ASP A 143 -1.20 -2.46 -2.81
N GLN A 144 -0.58 -3.35 -2.03
CA GLN A 144 0.75 -3.89 -2.29
C GLN A 144 0.76 -5.23 -3.02
N GLY A 145 -0.42 -5.78 -3.35
CA GLY A 145 -0.55 -7.05 -4.05
C GLY A 145 -0.08 -8.25 -3.23
N ALA A 146 -0.19 -8.22 -1.90
CA ALA A 146 0.10 -9.37 -1.05
C ALA A 146 -0.88 -10.52 -1.34
N THR A 147 -0.37 -11.73 -1.58
CA THR A 147 -1.17 -12.96 -1.65
C THR A 147 -1.40 -13.54 -0.27
N GLN A 148 -0.49 -13.32 0.69
CA GLN A 148 -0.68 -13.65 2.09
C GLN A 148 -0.28 -12.48 2.99
N ALA A 149 -0.99 -12.28 4.11
CA ALA A 149 -0.57 -11.33 5.15
C ALA A 149 -0.93 -11.83 6.56
N LEU A 150 -0.09 -11.49 7.53
CA LEU A 150 -0.29 -11.82 8.95
C LEU A 150 0.12 -10.62 9.81
N PRO A 151 -0.80 -9.99 10.56
CA PRO A 151 -0.44 -9.08 11.64
C PRO A 151 0.39 -9.81 12.70
N ILE A 152 1.49 -9.20 13.15
CA ILE A 152 2.37 -9.80 14.16
C ILE A 152 2.46 -8.96 15.44
N MET A 153 2.31 -7.63 15.32
CA MET A 153 2.38 -6.72 16.46
C MET A 153 1.51 -5.50 16.23
N LYS A 154 0.94 -4.98 17.32
CA LYS A 154 0.27 -3.69 17.37
C LYS A 154 1.04 -2.73 18.27
N VAL A 155 1.26 -1.52 17.78
CA VAL A 155 2.03 -0.49 18.49
C VAL A 155 1.35 0.86 18.46
N GLY A 156 1.67 1.70 19.43
CA GLY A 156 1.00 2.99 19.64
C GLY A 156 1.42 4.13 18.71
N SER A 157 2.55 4.01 18.00
CA SER A 157 3.00 5.07 17.10
C SER A 157 3.67 4.56 15.83
N ARG A 158 3.66 5.42 14.81
CA ARG A 158 4.29 5.21 13.52
C ARG A 158 5.81 5.07 13.67
N ARG A 159 6.44 5.89 14.53
CA ARG A 159 7.88 5.86 14.77
C ARG A 159 8.32 4.55 15.38
N LEU A 160 7.58 4.09 16.40
CA LEU A 160 7.79 2.80 17.04
C LEU A 160 7.65 1.65 16.02
N SER A 161 6.61 1.69 15.20
CA SER A 161 6.43 0.69 14.14
C SER A 161 7.60 0.67 13.14
N GLY A 162 8.15 1.83 12.77
CA GLY A 162 9.29 1.94 11.87
C GLY A 162 10.59 1.37 12.46
N LYS A 163 10.85 1.61 13.75
CA LYS A 163 12.03 1.01 14.41
C LYS A 163 11.95 -0.52 14.41
N LEU A 164 10.78 -1.07 14.72
CA LEU A 164 10.55 -2.52 14.69
C LEU A 164 10.61 -3.08 13.27
N GLU A 165 10.05 -2.38 12.28
CA GLU A 165 10.12 -2.76 10.86
C GLU A 165 11.57 -2.89 10.37
N ILE A 166 12.41 -1.89 10.63
CA ILE A 166 13.83 -1.93 10.26
C ILE A 166 14.55 -3.06 10.97
N MET A 167 14.28 -3.23 12.26
CA MET A 167 14.87 -4.32 13.05
C MET A 167 14.55 -5.68 12.41
N PHE A 168 13.28 -5.98 12.14
CA PHE A 168 12.91 -7.24 11.49
C PHE A 168 13.41 -7.34 10.03
N GLY A 169 13.45 -6.22 9.31
CA GLY A 169 13.98 -6.13 7.96
C GLY A 169 15.47 -6.48 7.84
N THR A 170 16.22 -6.54 8.95
CA THR A 170 17.60 -7.03 8.91
C THR A 170 17.72 -8.51 8.57
N GLN A 171 16.65 -9.29 8.73
CA GLN A 171 16.61 -10.73 8.43
C GLN A 171 15.67 -11.09 7.30
N VAL A 172 14.63 -10.29 7.09
CA VAL A 172 13.71 -10.47 5.98
C VAL A 172 14.27 -9.69 4.80
N ALA A 173 14.77 -10.41 3.78
CA ALA A 173 15.44 -9.82 2.62
C ALA A 173 14.51 -8.80 1.90
N ASP A 174 14.71 -7.51 2.19
CA ASP A 174 13.92 -6.44 1.59
C ASP A 174 14.41 -6.10 0.18
N LYS A 175 14.12 -6.99 -0.77
CA LYS A 175 14.22 -6.71 -2.20
C LYS A 175 13.00 -7.27 -2.92
N THR A 176 11.86 -6.63 -2.68
CA THR A 176 10.66 -6.85 -3.49
C THR A 176 10.88 -6.23 -4.87
N ASP A 177 11.33 -7.02 -5.85
CA ASP A 177 11.26 -6.62 -7.26
C ASP A 177 9.79 -6.59 -7.67
N TRP A 178 9.23 -5.39 -7.82
CA TRP A 178 7.82 -5.19 -8.23
C TRP A 178 7.47 -5.92 -9.53
N ARG A 179 8.45 -6.26 -10.37
CA ARG A 179 8.20 -7.06 -11.58
C ARG A 179 7.78 -8.49 -11.23
N LYS A 180 8.35 -9.08 -10.18
CA LYS A 180 8.00 -10.44 -9.75
C LYS A 180 6.57 -10.53 -9.26
N LEU A 181 6.07 -9.47 -8.60
CA LEU A 181 4.66 -9.35 -8.17
C LEU A 181 3.68 -9.58 -9.33
N LEU A 182 4.04 -9.15 -10.55
CA LEU A 182 3.19 -9.17 -11.73
C LEU A 182 3.51 -10.31 -12.71
N LYS A 183 4.39 -11.24 -12.33
CA LYS A 183 4.75 -12.42 -13.15
C LYS A 183 4.07 -13.70 -12.72
N GLY A 184 3.32 -13.67 -11.62
CA GLY A 184 2.65 -14.84 -11.09
C GLY A 184 2.26 -14.67 -9.63
N GLU A 185 1.84 -15.77 -9.04
CA GLU A 185 1.58 -15.89 -7.61
C GLU A 185 2.87 -16.22 -6.86
N ALA A 186 2.96 -15.75 -5.62
CA ALA A 186 4.07 -16.12 -4.76
C ALA A 186 3.81 -17.50 -4.17
N GLU A 187 4.85 -18.31 -4.07
CA GLU A 187 4.79 -19.58 -3.35
C GLU A 187 4.32 -19.33 -1.91
N PRO A 188 3.32 -20.08 -1.41
CA PRO A 188 2.82 -19.93 -0.05
C PRO A 188 3.93 -20.12 1.00
N LEU A 189 3.87 -19.33 2.06
CA LEU A 189 4.79 -19.40 3.19
C LEU A 189 4.01 -19.67 4.48
N ASN A 190 4.63 -20.40 5.41
CA ASN A 190 4.13 -20.53 6.77
C ASN A 190 4.41 -19.24 7.56
N LEU A 191 3.50 -18.27 7.47
CA LEU A 191 3.69 -16.97 8.13
C LEU A 191 3.67 -17.07 9.67
N ILE A 192 3.01 -18.08 10.24
CA ILE A 192 2.97 -18.29 11.69
C ILE A 192 4.36 -18.68 12.20
N GLU A 193 5.00 -19.67 11.57
CA GLU A 193 6.35 -20.09 11.92
C GLU A 193 7.37 -18.96 11.74
N VAL A 194 7.23 -18.16 10.66
CA VAL A 194 8.07 -16.98 10.45
C VAL A 194 7.87 -15.96 11.57
N ARG A 195 6.63 -15.70 11.99
CA ARG A 195 6.32 -14.79 13.10
C ARG A 195 6.97 -15.27 14.39
N GLU A 196 6.77 -16.54 14.75
CA GLU A 196 7.29 -17.13 15.99
C GLU A 196 8.81 -17.03 16.05
N ARG A 197 9.49 -17.43 14.96
CA ARG A 197 10.94 -17.30 14.84
C ARG A 197 11.42 -15.86 15.00
N LEU A 198 10.77 -14.89 14.33
CA LEU A 198 11.16 -13.48 14.43
C LEU A 198 10.94 -12.92 15.84
N ILE A 199 9.83 -13.28 16.50
CA ILE A 199 9.55 -12.81 17.86
C ILE A 199 10.59 -13.38 18.84
N GLU A 200 10.87 -14.67 18.76
CA GLU A 200 11.83 -15.35 19.63
C GLU A 200 13.24 -14.75 19.46
N GLU A 201 13.71 -14.64 18.22
CA GLU A 201 15.05 -14.16 17.92
C GLU A 201 15.27 -12.69 18.30
N PHE A 202 14.26 -11.84 18.13
CA PHE A 202 14.34 -10.43 18.44
C PHE A 202 13.82 -10.06 19.83
N ALA A 203 13.40 -11.02 20.67
CA ALA A 203 12.82 -10.74 21.99
C ALA A 203 13.63 -9.75 22.84
N PRO A 204 14.98 -9.87 22.97
CA PRO A 204 15.76 -8.90 23.74
C PRO A 204 15.69 -7.47 23.15
N LYS A 205 15.74 -7.34 21.82
CA LYS A 205 15.70 -6.04 21.12
C LYS A 205 14.32 -5.42 21.16
N ILE A 206 13.26 -6.24 21.06
CA ILE A 206 11.88 -5.80 21.25
C ILE A 206 11.72 -5.20 22.65
N GLN A 207 12.27 -5.85 23.69
CA GLN A 207 12.21 -5.33 25.04
C GLN A 207 12.96 -4.00 25.18
N THR A 208 14.16 -3.86 24.63
CA THR A 208 14.90 -2.59 24.62
C THR A 208 14.12 -1.46 23.96
N ILE A 209 13.50 -1.71 22.79
CA ILE A 209 12.69 -0.71 22.09
C ILE A 209 11.43 -0.38 22.91
N ARG A 210 10.79 -1.38 23.53
CA ARG A 210 9.64 -1.17 24.41
C ARG A 210 9.99 -0.26 25.58
N ASP A 211 11.13 -0.51 26.23
CA ASP A 211 11.59 0.29 27.37
C ASP A 211 11.88 1.74 26.96
N GLU A 212 12.56 1.96 25.82
CA GLU A 212 12.84 3.30 25.27
C GLU A 212 11.55 4.12 25.08
N PHE A 213 10.51 3.52 24.50
CA PHE A 213 9.27 4.21 24.18
C PHE A 213 8.33 4.35 25.39
N SER A 214 8.40 3.43 26.36
CA SER A 214 7.58 3.50 27.57
C SER A 214 7.90 4.69 28.48
N GLN A 215 9.08 5.31 28.32
CA GLN A 215 9.48 6.51 29.05
C GLN A 215 8.69 7.75 28.62
N ASN A 216 8.09 7.73 27.43
CA ASN A 216 7.26 8.81 26.95
C ASN A 216 5.83 8.67 27.48
N LEU A 217 5.45 9.52 28.43
CA LEU A 217 4.11 9.53 29.04
C LEU A 217 3.09 10.36 28.23
N GLU A 218 3.53 11.11 27.23
CA GLU A 218 2.65 11.98 26.43
C GLU A 218 1.76 11.18 25.48
N PHE A 219 2.28 10.06 24.97
CA PHE A 219 1.58 9.21 24.01
C PHE A 219 1.56 7.76 24.46
N ASN A 220 0.46 7.07 24.19
CA ASN A 220 0.33 5.64 24.49
C ASN A 220 1.11 4.81 23.46
N GLU A 221 2.43 4.67 23.64
CA GLU A 221 3.35 3.97 22.73
C GLU A 221 3.61 2.51 23.16
N THR A 222 2.55 1.76 23.47
CA THR A 222 2.66 0.34 23.87
C THR A 222 3.09 -0.57 22.72
N VAL A 223 3.60 -1.75 23.08
CA VAL A 223 3.96 -2.83 22.15
C VAL A 223 3.23 -4.12 22.53
N GLU A 224 2.25 -4.51 21.72
CA GLU A 224 1.40 -5.70 21.88
C GLU A 224 1.74 -6.72 20.80
N ILE A 225 1.98 -7.98 21.20
CA ILE A 225 2.21 -9.10 20.26
C ILE A 225 0.87 -9.73 19.90
N MET A 226 0.64 -10.00 18.62
CA MET A 226 -0.62 -10.54 18.10
C MET A 226 -0.53 -12.05 17.83
N GLU A 227 -0.40 -12.84 18.90
CA GLU A 227 -0.14 -14.29 18.81
C GLU A 227 -1.32 -15.10 18.24
N SER A 228 -2.56 -14.64 18.48
CA SER A 228 -3.78 -15.32 18.04
C SER A 228 -4.26 -14.94 16.64
N GLU A 229 -3.59 -14.01 15.95
CA GLU A 229 -3.95 -13.66 14.58
C GLU A 229 -3.61 -14.80 13.61
N LEU A 230 -4.50 -15.01 12.64
CA LEU A 230 -4.35 -16.00 11.58
C LEU A 230 -3.92 -15.34 10.27
N PRO A 231 -3.16 -16.05 9.42
CA PRO A 231 -2.81 -15.58 8.10
C PRO A 231 -4.07 -15.42 7.25
N ARG A 232 -4.06 -14.37 6.42
CA ARG A 232 -5.10 -14.09 5.43
C ARG A 232 -4.53 -14.28 4.04
N GLU A 233 -5.33 -14.85 3.16
CA GLU A 233 -4.99 -15.09 1.76
C GLU A 233 -5.89 -14.29 0.83
N PHE A 234 -5.28 -13.78 -0.24
CA PHE A 234 -5.94 -12.88 -1.17
C PHE A 234 -5.82 -13.39 -2.60
N VAL A 235 -6.97 -13.58 -3.24
CA VAL A 235 -7.08 -13.99 -4.63
C VAL A 235 -7.39 -12.77 -5.48
N TYR A 236 -6.51 -12.43 -6.40
CA TYR A 236 -6.66 -11.26 -7.27
C TYR A 236 -7.36 -11.65 -8.59
N PRO A 237 -8.14 -10.73 -9.18
CA PRO A 237 -8.77 -10.95 -10.48
C PRO A 237 -7.71 -10.84 -11.59
N VAL A 238 -7.01 -11.94 -11.86
CA VAL A 238 -5.99 -12.04 -12.92
C VAL A 238 -6.24 -13.33 -13.73
N ASN A 239 -6.56 -13.18 -15.01
CA ASN A 239 -6.73 -14.31 -15.92
C ASN A 239 -5.37 -14.82 -16.43
N GLU A 240 -4.46 -13.89 -16.74
CA GLU A 240 -3.16 -14.21 -17.32
C GLU A 240 -2.09 -13.24 -16.80
N TYR A 241 -0.95 -13.79 -16.39
CA TYR A 241 0.22 -13.00 -15.99
C TYR A 241 1.18 -12.83 -17.17
N PRO A 242 1.69 -11.61 -17.43
CA PRO A 242 2.63 -11.37 -18.52
C PRO A 242 4.00 -12.01 -18.26
N GLU A 243 4.55 -12.68 -19.28
CA GLU A 243 5.92 -13.23 -19.22
C GLU A 243 6.98 -12.12 -19.09
N LYS A 244 6.76 -11.00 -19.82
CA LYS A 244 7.64 -9.83 -19.86
C LYS A 244 6.90 -8.60 -19.35
N ILE A 245 7.47 -7.97 -18.33
CA ILE A 245 6.90 -6.76 -17.73
C ILE A 245 7.39 -5.52 -18.48
N LYS A 246 6.50 -4.92 -19.27
CA LYS A 246 6.67 -3.58 -19.85
C LYS A 246 5.80 -2.59 -19.10
N SER A 247 6.40 -1.57 -18.47
CA SER A 247 5.62 -0.52 -17.80
C SER A 247 5.19 0.55 -18.78
N HIS A 248 3.89 0.81 -18.84
CA HIS A 248 3.35 1.96 -19.55
C HIS A 248 3.60 3.27 -18.79
N ASN A 249 3.68 4.36 -19.54
CA ASN A 249 3.93 5.69 -18.99
C ASN A 249 3.08 6.77 -19.67
N LEU A 250 2.05 7.30 -18.98
CA LEU A 250 1.18 8.34 -19.52
C LEU A 250 1.91 9.66 -19.79
N ASP A 251 3.01 9.95 -19.09
CA ASP A 251 3.83 11.14 -19.34
C ASP A 251 4.51 11.10 -20.73
N LYS A 252 4.71 9.89 -21.29
CA LYS A 252 5.34 9.66 -22.60
C LYS A 252 4.32 9.29 -23.67
N THR A 253 3.30 8.54 -23.29
CA THR A 253 2.26 8.02 -24.17
C THR A 253 0.92 8.32 -23.51
N PRO A 254 0.33 9.50 -23.77
CA PRO A 254 -0.84 10.00 -23.04
C PRO A 254 -2.09 9.13 -23.19
N ILE A 255 -2.15 8.28 -24.21
CA ILE A 255 -3.25 7.35 -24.46
C ILE A 255 -2.69 5.94 -24.45
N ILE A 256 -3.18 5.10 -23.54
CA ILE A 256 -2.82 3.69 -23.45
C ILE A 256 -4.06 2.88 -23.76
N ARG A 257 -3.93 1.94 -24.70
CA ARG A 257 -4.96 0.94 -25.04
C ARG A 257 -4.42 -0.48 -24.83
N GLY A 258 -5.31 -1.39 -24.48
CA GLY A 258 -5.00 -2.81 -24.41
C GLY A 258 -6.14 -3.62 -23.81
N LYS A 259 -6.06 -4.93 -23.97
CA LYS A 259 -6.98 -5.89 -23.38
C LYS A 259 -6.63 -6.13 -21.92
N LEU A 260 -7.58 -5.93 -21.00
CA LEU A 260 -7.36 -6.09 -19.57
C LEU A 260 -7.30 -7.57 -19.18
N PHE A 261 -6.13 -8.05 -18.77
CA PHE A 261 -5.93 -9.43 -18.31
C PHE A 261 -6.03 -9.60 -16.80
N GLY A 262 -5.79 -8.53 -16.04
CA GLY A 262 -5.90 -8.63 -14.59
C GLY A 262 -5.65 -7.34 -13.84
N ILE A 263 -5.94 -7.38 -12.54
CA ILE A 263 -5.67 -6.29 -11.60
C ILE A 263 -5.01 -6.89 -10.36
N LYS A 264 -3.83 -6.39 -9.98
CA LYS A 264 -3.11 -6.82 -8.79
C LYS A 264 -2.37 -5.64 -8.15
N GLY A 265 -2.55 -5.45 -6.85
CA GLY A 265 -2.01 -4.25 -6.20
C GLY A 265 -2.65 -2.99 -6.75
N GLN A 266 -1.81 -2.05 -7.16
CA GLN A 266 -2.21 -0.82 -7.85
C GLN A 266 -1.92 -0.89 -9.36
N TYR A 267 -1.80 -2.09 -9.92
CA TYR A 267 -1.49 -2.32 -11.33
C TYR A 267 -2.69 -2.85 -12.10
N LEU A 268 -2.94 -2.26 -13.26
CA LEU A 268 -3.68 -2.92 -14.33
C LEU A 268 -2.69 -3.69 -15.20
N ILE A 269 -3.05 -4.92 -15.55
CA ILE A 269 -2.29 -5.82 -16.41
C ILE A 269 -3.00 -5.86 -17.75
N LEU A 270 -2.36 -5.31 -18.78
CA LEU A 270 -2.84 -5.34 -20.16
C LEU A 270 -1.96 -6.27 -20.99
N ASP A 271 -2.49 -6.76 -22.10
CA ASP A 271 -1.73 -7.45 -23.14
C ASP A 271 -0.55 -6.62 -23.69
N THR A 272 -0.67 -5.29 -23.72
CA THR A 272 0.37 -4.36 -24.19
C THR A 272 1.41 -3.98 -23.13
N GLY A 273 1.18 -4.35 -21.85
CA GLY A 273 2.02 -3.99 -20.72
C GLY A 273 1.24 -3.73 -19.44
N VAL A 274 1.93 -3.26 -18.39
CA VAL A 274 1.32 -2.98 -17.08
C VAL A 274 1.35 -1.48 -16.77
N ILE A 275 0.34 -0.99 -16.05
CA ILE A 275 0.29 0.40 -15.60
C ILE A 275 -0.02 0.50 -14.10
N ASN A 276 0.84 1.20 -13.36
CA ASN A 276 0.59 1.51 -11.94
C ASN A 276 -0.29 2.76 -11.84
N ILE A 277 -1.56 2.60 -11.45
CA ILE A 277 -2.54 3.69 -11.37
C ILE A 277 -2.16 4.69 -10.27
N ARG A 278 -1.61 4.22 -9.15
CA ARG A 278 -1.16 5.08 -8.04
C ARG A 278 -0.03 6.03 -8.46
N LYS A 279 0.74 5.73 -9.51
CA LYS A 279 1.72 6.69 -10.07
C LYS A 279 1.03 7.98 -10.54
N TYR A 280 -0.20 7.88 -11.02
CA TYR A 280 -0.97 8.96 -11.62
C TYR A 280 -1.96 9.62 -10.66
N SER A 281 -1.71 9.51 -9.34
CA SER A 281 -2.42 10.33 -8.36
C SER A 281 -2.29 11.82 -8.71
N GLY A 282 -3.42 12.52 -8.77
CA GLY A 282 -3.56 13.91 -9.19
C GLY A 282 -3.72 14.13 -10.69
N TYR A 283 -3.52 13.12 -11.54
CA TYR A 283 -3.73 13.26 -12.98
C TYR A 283 -5.23 13.19 -13.27
N GLU A 284 -5.72 14.06 -14.15
CA GLU A 284 -7.08 13.91 -14.68
C GLU A 284 -7.05 12.87 -15.81
N LEU A 285 -7.79 11.78 -15.61
CA LEU A 285 -7.83 10.64 -16.53
C LEU A 285 -9.22 10.50 -17.14
N LYS A 286 -9.27 10.10 -18.40
CA LYS A 286 -10.44 9.52 -19.06
C LYS A 286 -10.25 8.02 -19.17
N LEU A 287 -11.26 7.27 -18.74
CA LEU A 287 -11.30 5.82 -18.76
C LEU A 287 -12.41 5.38 -19.71
N ARG A 288 -12.07 4.57 -20.72
CA ARG A 288 -13.07 4.00 -21.66
C ARG A 288 -12.98 2.49 -21.70
N ALA A 289 -14.14 1.87 -21.86
CA ALA A 289 -14.28 0.42 -22.04
C ALA A 289 -15.20 0.16 -23.25
N GLU A 290 -14.77 -0.78 -24.10
CA GLU A 290 -15.55 -1.34 -25.21
C GLU A 290 -16.24 -2.66 -24.82
#